data_AF-A0A416D966-F1
#
_entry.id   AF-A0A416D966-F1
#
_cell.length_a   1.000
_cell.length_b   1.000
_cell.length_c   1.000
_cell.angle_alpha   90.00
_cell.angle_beta   90.00
_cell.angle_gamma   90.00
#
_symmetry.space_group_name_H-M   'P 1'
#
loop_
_entity.id
_entity.type
_entity.pdbx_description
1 polymer ?
#
loop_
_entity_poly.entity_id
_entity_poly.type
_entity_poly.pdbx_seq_one_letter_code
_entity_poly.pdbx_strand_id
1 'polypeptide(L)'
;MSPFYISELLAGRSVALSNLFGDDRFKDAKKITLQNDLDANYNELCEVLDDHISVVTAAKDVYDAARFAEIIGTHRYLCDAKIAVYKQNNIDLRVLKDYIKAHCIERYNSIFCDKEDKLDNYAAYSQYHHKSGDYTCSQEAFCKFLKKSLPEMAESKSPVIATIYQKIVDGSFLPRLRSSENGVIPYQLQLRELDAILKNASSYLPFLVQQQSDGYTPAEKIRKTFEFRVPYYVGPLNDKAAHHWAVRSNTDSKEKIYPWNFNQLIDLDHSAEAFLVNLIGRCTYTGDPVLPKDSLLYSEYMLLNELNPLKIDGQPLSTEHKKQLIKDMFIHPVSKQKDKVTKKKIYEYLKSKGWISKATNIDSISGIDDKIKSDLRSAFGSAQPSAGLWAISRCSTASFRAEEMI
;
A
#
# COMPACT_ATOMS: atom_id res chain seq x y z
N MET A 1 -0.61 18.07 10.59
CA MET A 1 0.09 17.58 9.38
C MET A 1 0.75 18.76 8.69
N SER A 2 2.06 18.71 8.45
CA SER A 2 2.83 19.81 7.87
C SER A 2 2.85 19.73 6.33
N PRO A 3 2.41 20.78 5.61
CA PRO A 3 2.41 20.79 4.14
C PRO A 3 3.79 20.53 3.51
N PHE A 4 4.86 21.03 4.14
CA PHE A 4 6.23 20.85 3.68
C PHE A 4 6.65 19.37 3.66
N TYR A 5 6.36 18.65 4.74
CA TYR A 5 6.75 17.23 4.84
C TYR A 5 5.91 16.33 3.94
N ILE A 6 4.66 16.70 3.65
CA ILE A 6 3.85 16.02 2.63
C ILE A 6 4.46 16.25 1.25
N SER A 7 4.87 17.48 0.90
CA SER A 7 5.48 17.73 -0.41
C SER A 7 6.80 16.98 -0.59
N GLU A 8 7.60 16.86 0.46
CA GLU A 8 8.84 16.05 0.42
C GLU A 8 8.53 14.57 0.23
N LEU A 9 7.48 14.06 0.89
CA LEU A 9 7.03 12.67 0.73
C LEU A 9 6.53 12.39 -0.69
N LEU A 10 5.71 13.29 -1.25
CA LEU A 10 5.21 13.22 -2.63
C LEU A 10 6.32 13.40 -3.67
N ALA A 11 7.44 14.05 -3.31
CA ALA A 11 8.65 14.10 -4.14
C ALA A 11 9.49 12.80 -4.06
N GLY A 12 9.03 11.78 -3.32
CA GLY A 12 9.70 10.50 -3.16
C GLY A 12 10.83 10.50 -2.12
N ARG A 13 10.95 11.55 -1.30
CA ARG A 13 11.98 11.60 -0.25
C ARG A 13 11.55 10.81 0.98
N SER A 14 12.55 10.39 1.76
CA SER A 14 12.33 9.72 3.04
C SER A 14 12.00 10.74 4.13
N VAL A 15 10.83 10.61 4.74
CA VAL A 15 10.29 11.56 5.74
C VAL A 15 10.05 10.85 7.07
N ALA A 16 10.37 11.52 8.19
CA ALA A 16 10.07 11.01 9.53
C ALA A 16 8.58 11.18 9.86
N LEU A 17 7.94 10.15 10.41
CA LEU A 17 6.51 10.17 10.72
C LEU A 17 6.13 11.23 11.77
N SER A 18 7.02 11.47 12.75
CA SER A 18 6.87 12.54 13.74
C SER A 18 6.75 13.92 13.09
N ASN A 19 7.56 14.18 12.06
CA ASN A 19 7.54 15.44 11.31
C ASN A 19 6.31 15.55 10.40
N LEU A 20 5.89 14.45 9.77
CA LEU A 20 4.73 14.42 8.88
C LEU A 20 3.43 14.77 9.63
N PHE A 21 3.19 14.08 10.76
CA PHE A 21 1.97 14.25 11.53
C PHE A 21 2.07 15.36 12.59
N GLY A 22 3.29 15.73 13.01
CA GLY A 22 3.52 16.67 14.10
C GLY A 22 3.26 16.05 15.46
N ASP A 23 3.55 14.75 15.61
CA ASP A 23 3.19 13.95 16.77
C ASP A 23 4.41 13.20 17.32
N ASP A 24 4.73 13.47 18.58
CA ASP A 24 5.86 12.88 19.29
C ASP A 24 5.72 11.38 19.50
N ARG A 25 4.50 10.81 19.38
CA ARG A 25 4.25 9.36 19.39
C ARG A 25 5.05 8.61 18.32
N PHE A 26 5.45 9.29 17.25
CA PHE A 26 6.17 8.69 16.13
C PHE A 26 7.67 9.02 16.09
N LYS A 27 8.26 9.57 17.17
CA LYS A 27 9.67 9.98 17.21
C LYS A 27 10.64 8.83 16.91
N ASP A 28 10.34 7.63 17.40
CA ASP A 28 11.18 6.45 17.24
C ASP A 28 10.77 5.58 16.04
N ALA A 29 9.72 5.97 15.30
CA ALA A 29 9.25 5.22 14.16
C ALA A 29 10.20 5.34 12.96
N LYS A 30 10.28 4.28 12.14
CA LYS A 30 11.08 4.30 10.90
C LYS A 30 10.61 5.42 9.97
N LYS A 31 11.55 6.01 9.23
CA LYS A 31 11.21 6.96 8.16
C LYS A 31 10.44 6.22 7.05
N ILE A 32 9.48 6.92 6.46
CA ILE A 32 8.69 6.41 5.35
C ILE A 32 9.18 6.99 4.02
N THR A 33 9.11 6.20 2.95
CA THR A 33 9.32 6.64 1.57
C THR A 33 8.29 5.95 0.68
N LEU A 34 7.78 6.68 -0.32
CA LEU A 34 6.81 6.15 -1.29
C LEU A 34 7.48 5.40 -2.45
N GLN A 35 8.82 5.45 -2.54
CA GLN A 35 9.59 4.73 -3.57
C GLN A 35 9.61 3.21 -3.34
N ASN A 36 9.45 2.78 -2.10
CA ASN A 36 9.47 1.36 -1.74
C ASN A 36 8.07 0.75 -1.88
N ASP A 37 8.05 -0.58 -1.95
CA ASP A 37 6.82 -1.34 -1.84
C ASP A 37 6.21 -1.14 -0.44
N LEU A 38 5.14 -0.34 -0.38
CA LEU A 38 4.41 -0.10 0.86
C LEU A 38 3.64 -1.34 1.31
N ASP A 39 3.24 -2.22 0.39
CA ASP A 39 2.47 -3.42 0.72
C ASP A 39 3.31 -4.37 1.59
N ALA A 40 4.60 -4.47 1.30
CA ALA A 40 5.54 -5.29 2.07
C ALA A 40 5.64 -4.87 3.55
N ASN A 41 5.45 -3.58 3.85
CA ASN A 41 5.54 -3.02 5.20
C ASN A 41 4.18 -2.54 5.73
N TYR A 42 3.07 -2.86 5.04
CA TYR A 42 1.76 -2.31 5.33
C TYR A 42 1.29 -2.66 6.74
N ASN A 43 1.54 -3.89 7.18
CA ASN A 43 1.17 -4.33 8.54
C ASN A 43 1.95 -3.57 9.62
N GLU A 44 3.27 -3.42 9.47
CA GLU A 44 4.09 -2.61 10.39
C GLU A 44 3.60 -1.15 10.43
N LEU A 45 3.26 -0.60 9.26
CA LEU A 45 2.75 0.77 9.15
C LEU A 45 1.38 0.93 9.79
N CYS A 46 0.47 -0.03 9.63
CA CYS A 46 -0.85 -0.04 10.28
C CYS A 46 -0.72 -0.08 11.81
N GLU A 47 0.17 -0.91 12.35
CA GLU A 47 0.39 -1.01 13.79
C GLU A 47 0.90 0.32 14.39
N VAL A 48 1.77 1.02 13.67
CA VAL A 48 2.34 2.29 14.12
C VAL A 48 1.36 3.44 13.91
N LEU A 49 0.74 3.53 12.73
CA LEU A 49 -0.03 4.71 12.30
C LEU A 49 -1.51 4.66 12.68
N ASP A 50 -2.08 3.49 12.92
CA ASP A 50 -3.50 3.30 13.22
C ASP A 50 -4.36 4.05 12.18
N ASP A 51 -5.25 4.96 12.59
CA ASP A 51 -6.09 5.77 11.70
C ASP A 51 -5.31 6.65 10.68
N HIS A 52 -4.04 6.98 10.97
CA HIS A 52 -3.21 7.82 10.10
C HIS A 52 -2.69 7.10 8.85
N ILE A 53 -2.86 5.78 8.74
CA ILE A 53 -2.44 5.01 7.56
C ILE A 53 -3.13 5.50 6.28
N SER A 54 -4.39 5.95 6.41
CA SER A 54 -5.19 6.50 5.30
C SER A 54 -4.48 7.62 4.53
N VAL A 55 -3.74 8.49 5.24
CA VAL A 55 -2.97 9.58 4.64
C VAL A 55 -1.79 9.05 3.83
N VAL A 56 -1.10 8.02 4.35
CA VAL A 56 0.03 7.39 3.66
C VAL A 56 -0.43 6.69 2.40
N THR A 57 -1.54 5.94 2.47
CA THR A 57 -2.15 5.28 1.30
C THR A 57 -2.55 6.30 0.24
N ALA A 58 -3.25 7.38 0.62
CA ALA A 58 -3.62 8.43 -0.33
C ALA A 58 -2.40 9.15 -0.94
N ALA A 59 -1.35 9.38 -0.15
CA ALA A 59 -0.10 9.95 -0.66
C ALA A 59 0.59 9.02 -1.65
N LYS A 60 0.55 7.70 -1.42
CA LYS A 60 1.07 6.69 -2.35
C LYS A 60 0.31 6.71 -3.67
N ASP A 61 -1.02 6.79 -3.63
CA ASP A 61 -1.84 6.85 -4.84
C ASP A 61 -1.47 8.07 -5.71
N VAL A 62 -1.28 9.24 -5.08
CA VAL A 62 -0.85 10.47 -5.78
C VAL A 62 0.55 10.32 -6.34
N TYR A 63 1.48 9.75 -5.56
CA TYR A 63 2.85 9.51 -6.01
C TYR A 63 2.91 8.54 -7.20
N ASP A 64 2.17 7.44 -7.13
CA ASP A 64 2.09 6.45 -8.20
C ASP A 64 1.45 7.03 -9.45
N ALA A 65 0.41 7.85 -9.32
CA ALA A 65 -0.20 8.57 -10.43
C ALA A 65 0.78 9.54 -11.11
N ALA A 66 1.61 10.26 -10.34
CA ALA A 66 2.64 11.14 -10.89
C ALA A 66 3.75 10.36 -11.59
N ARG A 67 4.28 9.31 -10.95
CA ARG A 67 5.28 8.39 -11.56
C ARG A 67 4.74 7.74 -12.83
N PHE A 68 3.48 7.34 -12.82
CA PHE A 68 2.77 6.81 -13.97
C PHE A 68 2.71 7.83 -15.12
N ALA A 69 2.36 9.09 -14.83
CA ALA A 69 2.28 10.14 -15.83
C ALA A 69 3.66 10.40 -16.47
N GLU A 70 4.74 10.30 -15.68
CA GLU A 70 6.11 10.37 -16.21
C GLU A 70 6.45 9.19 -17.12
N ILE A 71 6.05 7.96 -16.76
CA ILE A 71 6.35 6.74 -17.54
C ILE A 71 5.60 6.74 -18.88
N ILE A 72 4.31 7.09 -18.88
CA ILE A 72 3.50 7.13 -20.11
C ILE A 72 3.82 8.37 -20.94
N GLY A 73 4.08 9.51 -20.29
CA GLY A 73 4.18 10.80 -20.96
C GLY A 73 2.92 11.11 -21.76
N THR A 74 3.09 11.44 -23.04
CA THR A 74 1.98 11.77 -23.95
C THR A 74 1.46 10.57 -24.74
N HIS A 75 1.93 9.35 -24.42
CA HIS A 75 1.61 8.19 -25.22
C HIS A 75 0.25 7.60 -24.87
N ARG A 76 -0.46 7.11 -25.89
CA ARG A 76 -1.70 6.38 -25.65
C ARG A 76 -1.37 5.05 -24.99
N TYR A 77 -0.49 4.23 -25.55
CA TYR A 77 -0.18 2.88 -25.06
C TYR A 77 1.17 2.82 -24.31
N LEU A 78 1.30 1.87 -23.38
CA LEU A 78 2.55 1.64 -22.63
C LEU A 78 3.67 1.18 -23.57
N CYS A 79 3.35 0.32 -24.54
CA CYS A 79 4.29 -0.11 -25.57
C CYS A 79 4.87 1.08 -26.35
N ASP A 80 4.05 2.09 -26.68
CA ASP A 80 4.51 3.29 -27.39
C ASP A 80 5.53 4.07 -26.55
N ALA A 81 5.27 4.24 -25.26
CA ALA A 81 6.19 4.89 -24.33
C ALA A 81 7.52 4.13 -24.23
N LYS A 82 7.47 2.79 -24.12
CA LYS A 82 8.68 1.95 -24.10
C LYS A 82 9.45 2.01 -25.42
N ILE A 83 8.78 2.09 -26.57
CA ILE A 83 9.41 2.30 -27.87
C ILE A 83 10.10 3.66 -27.93
N ALA A 84 9.48 4.72 -27.40
CA ALA A 84 10.07 6.05 -27.35
C ALA A 84 11.37 6.06 -26.52
N VAL A 85 11.35 5.43 -25.34
CA VAL A 85 12.56 5.26 -24.52
C VAL A 85 13.64 4.47 -25.26
N TYR A 86 13.29 3.37 -25.93
CA TYR A 86 14.23 2.59 -26.72
C TYR A 86 14.88 3.40 -27.85
N LYS A 87 14.08 4.18 -28.58
CA LYS A 87 14.58 5.07 -29.65
C LYS A 87 15.48 6.15 -29.08
N GLN A 88 15.12 6.76 -27.95
CA GLN A 88 15.96 7.76 -27.29
C GLN A 88 17.29 7.16 -26.84
N ASN A 89 17.29 5.96 -26.27
CA ASN A 89 18.51 5.25 -25.89
C ASN A 89 19.43 5.01 -27.09
N ASN A 90 18.88 4.68 -28.26
CA ASN A 90 19.66 4.51 -29.48
C ASN A 90 20.37 5.82 -29.90
N ILE A 91 19.65 6.94 -29.84
CA ILE A 91 20.17 8.27 -30.16
C ILE A 91 21.27 8.64 -29.16
N ASP A 92 20.96 8.56 -27.86
CA ASP A 92 21.86 8.92 -26.76
C ASP A 92 23.17 8.11 -26.81
N LEU A 93 23.07 6.79 -27.04
CA LEU A 93 24.23 5.91 -27.16
C LEU A 93 25.07 6.25 -28.40
N ARG A 94 24.45 6.60 -29.53
CA ARG A 94 25.17 7.01 -30.74
C ARG A 94 25.96 8.28 -30.48
N VAL A 95 25.33 9.29 -29.88
CA VAL A 95 26.00 10.56 -29.51
C VAL A 95 27.20 10.31 -28.60
N LEU A 96 27.05 9.47 -27.57
CA LEU A 96 28.16 9.13 -26.67
C LEU A 96 29.31 8.44 -27.43
N LYS A 97 29.00 7.49 -28.31
CA LYS A 97 30.02 6.80 -29.14
C LYS A 97 30.74 7.76 -30.07
N ASP A 98 30.03 8.68 -30.71
CA ASP A 98 30.61 9.62 -31.65
C ASP A 98 31.50 10.65 -30.92
N TYR A 99 31.09 11.10 -29.72
CA TYR A 99 31.92 11.93 -28.85
C TYR A 99 33.24 11.24 -28.48
N ILE A 100 33.17 10.00 -28.00
CA ILE A 100 34.37 9.25 -27.58
C ILE A 100 35.30 9.03 -28.78
N LYS A 101 34.76 8.69 -29.95
CA LYS A 101 35.57 8.53 -31.17
C LYS A 101 36.29 9.82 -31.60
N ALA A 102 35.66 10.98 -31.41
CA ALA A 102 36.22 12.26 -31.83
C ALA A 102 37.26 12.82 -30.84
N HIS A 103 37.10 12.55 -29.53
CA HIS A 103 37.88 13.23 -28.49
C HIS A 103 38.80 12.32 -27.67
N CYS A 104 38.47 11.03 -27.50
CA CYS A 104 39.18 10.12 -26.60
C CYS A 104 39.04 8.66 -27.04
N ILE A 105 39.42 8.37 -28.29
CA ILE A 105 39.28 7.06 -28.92
C ILE A 105 39.99 5.94 -28.14
N GLU A 106 41.07 6.29 -27.43
CA GLU A 106 41.83 5.36 -26.57
C GLU A 106 40.99 4.77 -25.43
N ARG A 107 39.92 5.46 -25.00
CA ARG A 107 39.00 5.01 -23.94
C ARG A 107 37.83 4.20 -24.48
N TYR A 108 37.71 4.01 -25.80
CA TYR A 108 36.54 3.36 -26.40
C TYR A 108 36.36 1.91 -25.92
N ASN A 109 37.44 1.12 -25.91
CA ASN A 109 37.37 -0.27 -25.51
C ASN A 109 37.05 -0.41 -24.01
N SER A 110 37.67 0.40 -23.16
CA SER A 110 37.39 0.37 -21.71
C SER A 110 35.96 0.77 -21.36
N ILE A 111 35.35 1.65 -22.14
CA ILE A 111 33.97 2.08 -21.92
C ILE A 111 32.95 1.10 -22.50
N PHE A 112 33.21 0.48 -23.66
CA PHE A 112 32.19 -0.29 -24.40
C PHE A 112 32.42 -1.80 -24.51
N CYS A 113 33.65 -2.27 -24.41
CA CYS A 113 34.04 -3.62 -24.84
C CYS A 113 34.66 -4.45 -23.71
N ASP A 114 35.49 -3.84 -22.88
CA ASP A 114 36.34 -4.56 -21.92
C ASP A 114 35.48 -5.29 -20.89
N LYS A 115 35.89 -6.52 -20.56
CA LYS A 115 35.20 -7.39 -19.61
C LYS A 115 36.14 -7.68 -18.46
N GLU A 116 36.03 -6.91 -17.41
CA GLU A 116 36.86 -7.04 -16.20
C GLU A 116 35.97 -7.11 -14.96
N ASP A 117 36.45 -7.79 -13.93
CA ASP A 117 35.75 -7.84 -12.65
C ASP A 117 35.71 -6.44 -12.01
N LYS A 118 34.54 -6.03 -11.50
CA LYS A 118 34.28 -4.70 -10.91
C LYS A 118 34.44 -3.51 -11.85
N LEU A 119 34.37 -3.73 -13.16
CA LEU A 119 34.35 -2.66 -14.15
C LEU A 119 32.90 -2.31 -14.52
N ASP A 120 32.40 -1.18 -14.02
CA ASP A 120 31.04 -0.68 -14.24
C ASP A 120 30.85 -0.02 -15.63
N ASN A 121 31.37 -0.62 -16.69
CA ASN A 121 31.31 -0.06 -18.04
C ASN A 121 30.03 -0.49 -18.81
N TYR A 122 29.90 -0.09 -20.08
CA TYR A 122 28.72 -0.40 -20.88
C TYR A 122 28.56 -1.90 -21.15
N ALA A 123 29.65 -2.68 -21.19
CA ALA A 123 29.57 -4.14 -21.36
C ALA A 123 28.90 -4.79 -20.13
N ALA A 124 29.31 -4.41 -18.92
CA ALA A 124 28.69 -4.85 -17.67
C ALA A 124 27.24 -4.34 -17.52
N TYR A 125 26.95 -3.12 -18.01
CA TYR A 125 25.62 -2.52 -17.91
C TYR A 125 24.61 -3.10 -18.89
N SER A 126 24.99 -3.25 -20.16
CA SER A 126 24.10 -3.69 -21.24
C SER A 126 23.85 -5.19 -21.24
N GLN A 127 24.73 -5.96 -20.60
CA GLN A 127 24.70 -7.43 -20.59
C GLN A 127 24.72 -8.05 -22.00
N TYR A 128 25.15 -7.28 -23.01
CA TYR A 128 25.26 -7.76 -24.37
C TYR A 128 26.40 -8.78 -24.47
N HIS A 129 26.10 -10.00 -24.94
CA HIS A 129 27.03 -11.15 -24.96
C HIS A 129 27.60 -11.53 -23.58
N HIS A 130 26.82 -11.31 -22.53
CA HIS A 130 27.17 -11.68 -21.16
C HIS A 130 27.04 -13.20 -20.95
N LYS A 131 28.04 -13.83 -20.34
CA LYS A 131 27.98 -15.25 -19.93
C LYS A 131 27.55 -15.34 -18.48
N SER A 132 26.91 -16.46 -18.11
CA SER A 132 26.54 -16.73 -16.72
C SER A 132 27.77 -16.64 -15.80
N GLY A 133 27.73 -15.74 -14.82
CA GLY A 133 28.83 -15.48 -13.88
C GLY A 133 29.68 -14.24 -14.20
N ASP A 134 29.53 -13.62 -15.37
CA ASP A 134 30.19 -12.35 -15.70
C ASP A 134 29.66 -11.24 -14.76
N TYR A 135 30.49 -10.24 -14.45
CA TYR A 135 30.09 -9.10 -13.62
C TYR A 135 28.96 -8.28 -14.26
N THR A 136 28.03 -7.77 -13.45
CA THR A 136 26.97 -6.85 -13.91
C THR A 136 26.89 -5.65 -12.98
N CYS A 137 26.50 -4.51 -13.54
CA CYS A 137 26.36 -3.27 -12.78
C CYS A 137 24.95 -2.67 -12.89
N SER A 138 24.64 -1.77 -11.97
CA SER A 138 23.42 -0.96 -11.99
C SER A 138 23.57 0.24 -12.92
N GLN A 139 22.45 0.86 -13.31
CA GLN A 139 22.47 2.11 -14.10
C GLN A 139 23.22 3.22 -13.37
N GLU A 140 23.00 3.35 -12.06
CA GLU A 140 23.66 4.35 -11.24
C GLU A 140 25.19 4.13 -11.20
N ALA A 141 25.65 2.88 -11.07
CA ALA A 141 27.06 2.54 -11.09
C ALA A 141 27.69 2.86 -12.47
N PHE A 142 27.00 2.51 -13.56
CA PHE A 142 27.43 2.85 -14.91
C PHE A 142 27.52 4.36 -15.14
N CYS A 143 26.54 5.13 -14.68
CA CYS A 143 26.56 6.59 -14.77
C CYS A 143 27.71 7.19 -13.95
N LYS A 144 27.95 6.69 -12.73
CA LYS A 144 29.10 7.09 -11.90
C LYS A 144 30.43 6.78 -12.59
N PHE A 145 30.55 5.64 -13.26
CA PHE A 145 31.72 5.29 -14.07
C PHE A 145 31.90 6.28 -15.22
N LEU A 146 30.88 6.53 -16.04
CA LEU A 146 30.95 7.48 -17.15
C LEU A 146 31.34 8.90 -16.67
N LYS A 147 30.76 9.36 -15.57
CA LYS A 147 31.09 10.67 -14.97
C LYS A 147 32.56 10.79 -14.59
N LYS A 148 33.17 9.72 -14.08
CA LYS A 148 34.60 9.66 -13.73
C LYS A 148 35.49 9.52 -14.96
N SER A 149 35.05 8.76 -15.97
CA SER A 149 35.82 8.44 -17.16
C SER A 149 35.78 9.54 -18.23
N LEU A 150 34.79 10.43 -18.19
CA LEU A 150 34.56 11.52 -19.14
C LEU A 150 34.22 12.86 -18.45
N PRO A 151 35.05 13.35 -17.51
CA PRO A 151 34.79 14.62 -16.84
C PRO A 151 34.79 15.81 -17.82
N GLU A 152 35.51 15.70 -18.94
CA GLU A 152 35.67 16.76 -19.94
C GLU A 152 34.35 17.08 -20.66
N MET A 153 33.37 16.17 -20.64
CA MET A 153 32.03 16.42 -21.20
C MET A 153 31.30 17.55 -20.46
N ALA A 154 31.64 17.83 -19.20
CA ALA A 154 31.05 18.91 -18.41
C ALA A 154 31.27 20.30 -19.03
N GLU A 155 32.41 20.49 -19.70
CA GLU A 155 32.82 21.77 -20.28
C GLU A 155 32.48 21.87 -21.78
N SER A 156 31.75 20.89 -22.32
CA SER A 156 31.43 20.86 -23.74
C SER A 156 30.51 22.02 -24.13
N LYS A 157 30.90 22.75 -25.18
CA LYS A 157 30.08 23.83 -25.76
C LYS A 157 28.88 23.32 -26.55
N SER A 158 28.80 22.02 -26.84
CA SER A 158 27.68 21.43 -27.58
C SER A 158 26.48 21.21 -26.66
N PRO A 159 25.31 21.82 -26.95
CA PRO A 159 24.10 21.62 -26.14
C PRO A 159 23.68 20.15 -26.05
N VAL A 160 23.93 19.36 -27.10
CA VAL A 160 23.60 17.93 -27.15
C VAL A 160 24.47 17.14 -26.18
N ILE A 161 25.77 17.42 -26.14
CA ILE A 161 26.71 16.76 -25.21
C ILE A 161 26.43 17.18 -23.78
N ALA A 162 26.16 18.46 -23.53
CA ALA A 162 25.76 18.95 -22.21
C ALA A 162 24.50 18.24 -21.69
N THR A 163 23.49 18.06 -22.56
CA THR A 163 22.26 17.31 -22.21
C THR A 163 22.55 15.86 -21.83
N ILE A 164 23.40 15.18 -22.61
CA ILE A 164 23.80 13.79 -22.32
C ILE A 164 24.57 13.71 -21.00
N TYR A 165 25.51 14.63 -20.79
CA TYR A 165 26.28 14.69 -19.55
C TYR A 165 25.38 14.94 -18.34
N GLN A 166 24.35 15.79 -18.47
CA GLN A 166 23.37 16.01 -17.42
C GLN A 166 22.62 14.71 -17.07
N LYS A 167 22.16 13.94 -18.07
CA LYS A 167 21.55 12.61 -17.83
C LYS A 167 22.49 11.66 -17.10
N ILE A 168 23.79 11.70 -17.41
CA ILE A 168 24.82 10.90 -16.70
C ILE A 168 24.96 11.38 -15.25
N VAL A 169 24.98 12.68 -15.00
CA VAL A 169 25.06 13.25 -13.65
C VAL A 169 23.83 12.89 -12.82
N ASP A 170 22.64 12.91 -13.42
CA ASP A 170 21.37 12.60 -12.79
C ASP A 170 21.15 11.08 -12.59
N GLY A 171 22.04 10.24 -13.15
CA GLY A 171 21.89 8.79 -13.12
C GLY A 171 20.77 8.24 -14.01
N SER A 172 20.20 9.07 -14.90
CA SER A 172 19.08 8.74 -15.77
C SER A 172 19.49 8.36 -17.20
N PHE A 173 20.80 8.24 -17.48
CA PHE A 173 21.32 7.89 -18.80
C PHE A 173 21.09 6.41 -19.16
N LEU A 174 20.59 6.17 -20.38
CA LEU A 174 20.30 4.84 -20.96
C LEU A 174 19.44 3.91 -20.09
N PRO A 175 18.26 4.33 -19.60
CA PRO A 175 17.43 3.51 -18.73
C PRO A 175 17.07 2.16 -19.36
N ARG A 176 17.07 1.10 -18.54
CA ARG A 176 16.58 -0.22 -18.97
C ARG A 176 15.06 -0.16 -19.15
N LEU A 177 14.55 -0.78 -20.21
CA LEU A 177 13.10 -0.90 -20.43
C LEU A 177 12.42 -1.74 -19.34
N ARG A 178 13.17 -2.69 -18.77
CA ARG A 178 12.81 -3.50 -17.61
C ARG A 178 13.59 -3.02 -16.39
N SER A 179 12.88 -2.39 -15.45
CA SER A 179 13.42 -1.89 -14.18
C SER A 179 12.42 -2.19 -13.05
N SER A 180 12.87 -2.07 -11.80
CA SER A 180 12.00 -2.14 -10.62
C SER A 180 10.87 -1.10 -10.65
N GLU A 181 11.11 0.05 -11.28
CA GLU A 181 10.12 1.12 -11.45
C GLU A 181 8.90 0.68 -12.26
N ASN A 182 9.03 -0.36 -13.11
CA ASN A 182 7.89 -0.94 -13.82
C ASN A 182 6.86 -1.58 -12.88
N GLY A 183 7.21 -1.86 -11.61
CA GLY A 183 6.28 -2.41 -10.62
C GLY A 183 5.14 -1.47 -10.26
N VAL A 184 5.31 -0.16 -10.46
CA VAL A 184 4.27 0.86 -10.23
C VAL A 184 3.24 0.88 -11.37
N ILE A 185 3.52 0.22 -12.49
CA ILE A 185 2.65 0.27 -13.67
C ILE A 185 1.37 -0.53 -13.40
N PRO A 186 0.19 0.12 -13.43
CA PRO A 186 -1.08 -0.56 -13.18
C PRO A 186 -1.40 -1.54 -14.32
N TYR A 187 -1.88 -2.74 -13.97
CA TYR A 187 -2.20 -3.79 -14.94
C TYR A 187 -3.25 -3.34 -15.98
N GLN A 188 -4.09 -2.37 -15.64
CA GLN A 188 -5.14 -1.81 -16.50
C GLN A 188 -4.60 -1.25 -17.82
N LEU A 189 -3.36 -0.75 -17.86
CA LEU A 189 -2.75 -0.31 -19.12
C LEU A 189 -2.50 -1.47 -20.08
N GLN A 190 -1.92 -2.54 -19.55
CA GLN A 190 -1.64 -3.75 -20.29
C GLN A 190 -2.96 -4.44 -20.69
N LEU A 191 -3.98 -4.37 -19.83
CA LEU A 191 -5.33 -4.82 -20.16
C LEU A 191 -5.91 -4.05 -21.35
N ARG A 192 -5.75 -2.73 -21.42
CA ARG A 192 -6.21 -1.94 -22.57
C ARG A 192 -5.47 -2.31 -23.86
N GLU A 193 -4.18 -2.62 -23.79
CA GLU A 193 -3.42 -3.14 -24.94
C GLU A 193 -3.90 -4.53 -25.34
N LEU A 194 -4.12 -5.41 -24.37
CA LEU A 194 -4.68 -6.75 -24.57
C LEU A 194 -6.05 -6.68 -25.25
N ASP A 195 -6.95 -5.81 -24.78
CA ASP A 195 -8.28 -5.61 -25.35
C ASP A 195 -8.17 -5.13 -26.82
N ALA A 196 -7.23 -4.21 -27.12
CA ALA A 196 -6.97 -3.77 -28.50
C ALA A 196 -6.42 -4.91 -29.38
N ILE A 197 -5.50 -5.72 -28.86
CA ILE A 197 -4.95 -6.88 -29.55
C ILE A 197 -6.05 -7.91 -29.84
N LEU A 198 -6.85 -8.27 -28.84
CA LEU A 198 -7.94 -9.24 -28.98
C LEU A 198 -8.99 -8.75 -29.97
N LYS A 199 -9.34 -7.45 -29.94
CA LYS A 199 -10.26 -6.85 -30.92
C LYS A 199 -9.73 -6.98 -32.35
N ASN A 200 -8.47 -6.64 -32.57
CA ASN A 200 -7.86 -6.73 -33.91
C ASN A 200 -7.68 -8.19 -34.34
N ALA A 201 -7.23 -9.06 -33.44
CA ALA A 201 -7.03 -10.48 -33.69
C ALA A 201 -8.33 -11.19 -34.06
N SER A 202 -9.44 -10.80 -33.43
CA SER A 202 -10.76 -11.38 -33.68
C SER A 202 -11.25 -11.17 -35.12
N SER A 203 -10.70 -10.20 -35.87
CA SER A 203 -11.07 -10.00 -37.28
C SER A 203 -10.48 -11.06 -38.22
N TYR A 204 -9.37 -11.70 -37.83
CA TYR A 204 -8.66 -12.68 -38.66
C TYR A 204 -8.48 -14.06 -37.99
N LEU A 205 -8.83 -14.18 -36.70
CA LEU A 205 -8.84 -15.44 -35.94
C LEU A 205 -10.26 -15.71 -35.40
N PRO A 206 -11.15 -16.35 -36.19
CA PRO A 206 -12.56 -16.54 -35.81
C PRO A 206 -12.77 -17.31 -34.51
N PHE A 207 -11.83 -18.19 -34.13
CA PHE A 207 -11.94 -18.97 -32.90
C PHE A 207 -12.00 -18.08 -31.64
N LEU A 208 -11.47 -16.84 -31.69
CA LEU A 208 -11.46 -15.92 -30.55
C LEU A 208 -12.85 -15.45 -30.13
N VAL A 209 -13.82 -15.47 -31.04
CA VAL A 209 -15.22 -15.03 -30.81
C VAL A 209 -16.21 -16.18 -30.76
N GLN A 210 -15.77 -17.41 -31.00
CA GLN A 210 -16.62 -18.60 -30.94
C GLN A 210 -16.86 -19.00 -29.48
N GLN A 211 -18.12 -19.03 -29.06
CA GLN A 211 -18.48 -19.50 -27.72
C GLN A 211 -18.13 -20.98 -27.57
N GLN A 212 -17.55 -21.31 -26.42
CA GLN A 212 -17.23 -22.68 -26.05
C GLN A 212 -18.33 -23.27 -25.15
N SER A 213 -18.22 -24.55 -24.83
CA SER A 213 -19.22 -25.29 -24.04
C SER A 213 -19.49 -24.70 -22.64
N ASP A 214 -18.56 -23.93 -22.09
CA ASP A 214 -18.67 -23.26 -20.80
C ASP A 214 -19.22 -21.81 -20.90
N GLY A 215 -19.75 -21.42 -22.06
CA GLY A 215 -20.42 -20.14 -22.26
C GLY A 215 -19.49 -18.95 -22.49
N TYR A 216 -18.17 -19.18 -22.50
CA TYR A 216 -17.16 -18.15 -22.74
C TYR A 216 -16.47 -18.33 -24.09
N THR A 217 -16.11 -17.22 -24.72
CA THR A 217 -15.20 -17.18 -25.85
C THR A 217 -13.73 -17.26 -25.39
N PRO A 218 -12.79 -17.74 -26.22
CA PRO A 218 -11.37 -17.71 -25.89
C PRO A 218 -10.84 -16.30 -25.57
N ALA A 219 -11.34 -15.25 -26.24
CA ALA A 219 -10.99 -13.87 -25.92
C ALA A 219 -11.41 -13.48 -24.49
N GLU A 220 -12.62 -13.83 -24.07
CA GLU A 220 -13.10 -13.58 -22.70
C GLU A 220 -12.30 -14.37 -21.67
N LYS A 221 -11.90 -15.61 -21.98
CA LYS A 221 -11.05 -16.41 -21.09
C LYS A 221 -9.66 -15.81 -20.91
N ILE A 222 -9.05 -15.32 -21.99
CA ILE A 222 -7.76 -14.62 -21.94
C ILE A 222 -7.90 -13.37 -21.06
N ARG A 223 -8.92 -12.55 -21.31
CA ARG A 223 -9.19 -11.33 -20.54
C ARG A 223 -9.41 -11.61 -19.06
N LYS A 224 -10.26 -12.59 -18.73
CA LYS A 224 -10.51 -13.02 -17.34
C LYS A 224 -9.25 -13.56 -16.67
N THR A 225 -8.43 -14.33 -17.39
CA THR A 225 -7.15 -14.82 -16.86
C THR A 225 -6.21 -13.67 -16.52
N PHE A 226 -6.17 -12.65 -17.36
CA PHE A 226 -5.33 -11.47 -17.14
C PHE A 226 -5.76 -10.65 -15.91
N GLU A 227 -7.06 -10.48 -15.71
CA GLU A 227 -7.61 -9.69 -14.59
C GLU A 227 -7.66 -10.45 -13.26
N PHE A 228 -7.57 -11.77 -13.29
CA PHE A 228 -7.90 -12.60 -12.15
C PHE A 228 -6.83 -12.57 -11.06
N ARG A 229 -7.27 -12.23 -9.85
CA ARG A 229 -6.49 -12.31 -8.62
C ARG A 229 -7.26 -13.16 -7.62
N VAL A 230 -6.60 -14.18 -7.07
CA VAL A 230 -7.18 -14.97 -5.97
C VAL A 230 -7.27 -14.05 -4.74
N PRO A 231 -8.47 -13.86 -4.15
CA PRO A 231 -8.61 -13.06 -2.95
C PRO A 231 -7.79 -13.66 -1.79
N TYR A 232 -7.13 -12.81 -1.00
CA TYR A 232 -6.25 -13.27 0.07
C TYR A 232 -6.99 -14.14 1.11
N TYR A 233 -8.26 -13.82 1.39
CA TYR A 233 -9.10 -14.55 2.33
C TYR A 233 -9.56 -15.92 1.78
N VAL A 234 -9.36 -16.21 0.49
CA VAL A 234 -9.59 -17.56 -0.06
C VAL A 234 -8.34 -18.42 0.11
N GLY A 235 -7.16 -17.84 -0.10
CA GLY A 235 -5.89 -18.56 0.06
C GLY A 235 -5.64 -19.64 -1.00
N PRO A 236 -4.79 -20.64 -0.71
CA PRO A 236 -4.44 -21.70 -1.65
C PRO A 236 -5.65 -22.55 -2.06
N LEU A 237 -5.83 -22.75 -3.37
CA LEU A 237 -6.95 -23.54 -3.94
C LEU A 237 -6.69 -25.06 -3.98
N ASN A 238 -5.50 -25.49 -3.57
CA ASN A 238 -5.12 -26.90 -3.52
C ASN A 238 -5.49 -27.47 -2.16
N ASP A 239 -6.36 -28.49 -2.16
CA ASP A 239 -6.84 -29.21 -0.98
C ASP A 239 -5.72 -29.94 -0.22
N LYS A 240 -4.61 -30.23 -0.89
CA LYS A 240 -3.42 -30.87 -0.29
C LYS A 240 -2.45 -29.89 0.37
N ALA A 241 -2.69 -28.58 0.27
CA ALA A 241 -1.81 -27.60 0.89
C ALA A 241 -2.02 -27.60 2.42
N ALA A 242 -0.93 -27.51 3.19
CA ALA A 242 -0.98 -27.53 4.65
C ALA A 242 -1.83 -26.40 5.28
N HIS A 243 -1.97 -25.28 4.57
CA HIS A 243 -2.74 -24.11 4.96
C HIS A 243 -3.82 -23.81 3.91
N HIS A 244 -4.72 -24.77 3.70
CA HIS A 244 -5.85 -24.65 2.79
C HIS A 244 -7.15 -24.45 3.60
N TRP A 245 -7.89 -23.39 3.26
CA TRP A 245 -9.21 -23.09 3.83
C TRP A 245 -10.21 -22.63 2.76
N ALA A 246 -9.84 -22.68 1.48
CA ALA A 246 -10.75 -22.34 0.40
C ALA A 246 -11.88 -23.38 0.33
N VAL A 247 -13.11 -22.91 0.49
CA VAL A 247 -14.30 -23.76 0.48
C VAL A 247 -14.86 -23.82 -0.93
N ARG A 248 -15.07 -25.03 -1.46
CA ARG A 248 -15.78 -25.21 -2.73
C ARG A 248 -17.28 -25.12 -2.51
N SER A 249 -18.00 -24.46 -3.43
CA SER A 249 -19.47 -24.37 -3.41
C SER A 249 -20.14 -25.75 -3.49
N ASN A 250 -19.48 -26.72 -4.13
CA ASN A 250 -19.89 -28.12 -4.13
C ASN A 250 -18.66 -28.98 -3.78
N THR A 251 -18.71 -29.63 -2.62
CA THR A 251 -17.62 -30.47 -2.08
C THR A 251 -17.37 -31.73 -2.89
N ASP A 252 -18.37 -32.23 -3.60
CA ASP A 252 -18.24 -33.44 -4.43
C ASP A 252 -17.70 -33.13 -5.84
N SER A 253 -17.68 -31.85 -6.22
CA SER A 253 -17.18 -31.41 -7.52
C SER A 253 -15.65 -31.45 -7.56
N LYS A 254 -15.11 -32.36 -8.37
CA LYS A 254 -13.69 -32.41 -8.76
C LYS A 254 -13.37 -31.51 -9.96
N GLU A 255 -14.25 -30.56 -10.28
CA GLU A 255 -14.02 -29.66 -11.40
C GLU A 255 -12.77 -28.80 -11.15
N LYS A 256 -11.97 -28.62 -12.22
CA LYS A 256 -10.78 -27.79 -12.17
C LYS A 256 -11.18 -26.32 -12.07
N ILE A 257 -10.51 -25.60 -11.18
CA ILE A 257 -10.73 -24.18 -10.98
C ILE A 257 -9.89 -23.40 -11.99
N TYR A 258 -10.56 -22.52 -12.71
CA TYR A 258 -10.00 -21.56 -13.65
C TYR A 258 -10.47 -20.15 -13.29
N PRO A 259 -9.77 -19.10 -13.76
CA PRO A 259 -10.19 -17.71 -13.57
C PRO A 259 -11.66 -17.42 -13.90
N TRP A 260 -12.21 -18.08 -14.93
CA TRP A 260 -13.56 -17.80 -15.44
C TRP A 260 -14.71 -18.59 -14.78
N ASN A 261 -14.41 -19.69 -14.08
CA ASN A 261 -15.39 -20.44 -13.29
C ASN A 261 -15.15 -20.32 -11.76
N PHE A 262 -14.15 -19.53 -11.33
CA PHE A 262 -13.78 -19.37 -9.92
C PHE A 262 -14.96 -19.03 -8.99
N ASN A 263 -15.71 -17.98 -9.30
CA ASN A 263 -16.85 -17.53 -8.47
C ASN A 263 -18.02 -18.53 -8.43
N GLN A 264 -18.04 -19.51 -9.33
CA GLN A 264 -19.05 -20.57 -9.35
C GLN A 264 -18.61 -21.75 -8.48
N LEU A 265 -17.31 -22.08 -8.51
CA LEU A 265 -16.74 -23.23 -7.84
C LEU A 265 -16.28 -22.97 -6.41
N ILE A 266 -15.97 -21.73 -6.06
CA ILE A 266 -15.52 -21.33 -4.72
C ILE A 266 -16.60 -20.52 -4.03
N ASP A 267 -16.91 -20.93 -2.80
CA ASP A 267 -17.76 -20.18 -1.89
C ASP A 267 -16.91 -19.13 -1.17
N LEU A 268 -17.04 -17.89 -1.60
CA LEU A 268 -16.23 -16.78 -1.09
C LEU A 268 -16.54 -16.47 0.37
N ASP A 269 -17.80 -16.63 0.79
CA ASP A 269 -18.25 -16.27 2.13
C ASP A 269 -17.76 -17.30 3.14
N HIS A 270 -17.94 -18.59 2.85
CA HIS A 270 -17.43 -19.65 3.71
C HIS A 270 -15.90 -19.73 3.72
N SER A 271 -15.24 -19.39 2.60
CA SER A 271 -13.78 -19.27 2.57
C SER A 271 -13.29 -18.12 3.46
N ALA A 272 -13.97 -16.96 3.43
CA ALA A 272 -13.65 -15.82 4.30
C ALA A 272 -13.90 -16.14 5.79
N GLU A 273 -14.98 -16.85 6.10
CA GLU A 273 -15.24 -17.33 7.46
C GLU A 273 -14.15 -18.29 7.94
N ALA A 274 -13.79 -19.30 7.13
CA ALA A 274 -12.74 -20.26 7.47
C ALA A 274 -11.36 -19.58 7.65
N PHE A 275 -11.07 -18.56 6.84
CA PHE A 275 -9.89 -17.72 7.00
C PHE A 275 -9.89 -17.00 8.36
N LEU A 276 -10.99 -16.36 8.74
CA LEU A 276 -11.09 -15.64 10.01
C LEU A 276 -11.03 -16.58 11.22
N VAL A 277 -11.72 -17.72 11.18
CA VAL A 277 -11.72 -18.70 12.28
C VAL A 277 -10.31 -19.21 12.59
N ASN A 278 -9.48 -19.40 11.55
CA ASN A 278 -8.09 -19.81 11.72
C ASN A 278 -7.19 -18.72 12.35
N LEU A 279 -7.60 -17.46 12.32
CA LEU A 279 -6.85 -16.32 12.86
C LEU A 279 -7.34 -15.84 14.22
N ILE A 280 -8.59 -16.16 14.60
CA ILE A 280 -9.17 -15.73 15.88
C ILE A 280 -8.50 -16.48 17.04
N GLY A 281 -7.91 -15.72 17.96
CA GLY A 281 -7.34 -16.25 19.20
C GLY A 281 -8.39 -16.91 20.09
N ARG A 282 -7.94 -17.79 20.99
CA ARG A 282 -8.81 -18.45 21.97
C ARG A 282 -8.59 -17.87 23.36
N CYS A 283 -9.69 -17.75 24.11
CA CYS A 283 -9.70 -17.33 25.50
C CYS A 283 -8.91 -18.34 26.35
N THR A 284 -7.94 -17.87 27.12
CA THR A 284 -7.13 -18.73 28.00
C THR A 284 -7.95 -19.33 29.16
N TYR A 285 -9.09 -18.75 29.49
CA TYR A 285 -9.94 -19.20 30.59
C TYR A 285 -11.02 -20.20 30.15
N THR A 286 -11.63 -20.01 28.98
CA THR A 286 -12.75 -20.86 28.51
C THR A 286 -12.40 -21.74 27.30
N GLY A 287 -11.34 -21.40 26.55
CA GLY A 287 -11.00 -22.05 25.29
C GLY A 287 -11.84 -21.60 24.08
N ASP A 288 -12.83 -20.74 24.30
CA ASP A 288 -13.72 -20.21 23.26
C ASP A 288 -13.02 -19.13 22.42
N PRO A 289 -13.47 -18.88 21.17
CA PRO A 289 -13.00 -17.75 20.37
C PRO A 289 -13.14 -16.42 21.11
N VAL A 290 -12.13 -15.56 21.05
CA VAL A 290 -12.18 -14.23 21.67
C VAL A 290 -13.18 -13.31 20.94
N LEU A 291 -13.77 -12.38 21.69
CA LEU A 291 -14.62 -11.35 21.11
C LEU A 291 -13.80 -10.38 20.25
N PRO A 292 -14.38 -9.79 19.19
CA PRO A 292 -13.79 -8.66 18.49
C PRO A 292 -13.45 -7.53 19.46
N LYS A 293 -12.32 -6.86 19.23
CA LYS A 293 -11.84 -5.74 20.07
C LYS A 293 -12.87 -4.60 20.16
N ASP A 294 -13.60 -4.36 19.07
CA ASP A 294 -14.66 -3.34 19.03
C ASP A 294 -16.05 -3.92 19.29
N SER A 295 -16.16 -5.09 19.93
CA SER A 295 -17.43 -5.60 20.43
C SER A 295 -18.00 -4.68 21.53
N LEU A 296 -19.33 -4.52 21.55
CA LEU A 296 -20.04 -3.78 22.60
C LEU A 296 -19.73 -4.36 23.98
N LEU A 297 -19.79 -5.68 24.12
CA LEU A 297 -19.53 -6.38 25.37
C LEU A 297 -18.08 -6.22 25.83
N TYR A 298 -17.13 -6.30 24.90
CA TYR A 298 -15.72 -6.14 25.23
C TYR A 298 -15.41 -4.69 25.64
N SER A 299 -15.96 -3.71 24.92
CA SER A 299 -15.82 -2.30 25.25
C SER A 299 -16.42 -1.96 26.62
N GLU A 300 -17.60 -2.51 26.92
CA GLU A 300 -18.25 -2.36 28.22
C GLU A 300 -17.42 -3.01 29.33
N TYR A 301 -16.96 -4.24 29.13
CA TYR A 301 -16.09 -4.94 30.08
C TYR A 301 -14.82 -4.13 30.39
N MET A 302 -14.14 -3.63 29.38
CA MET A 302 -12.91 -2.84 29.54
C MET A 302 -13.17 -1.53 30.30
N LEU A 303 -14.25 -0.82 29.96
CA LEU A 303 -14.65 0.40 30.68
C LEU A 303 -14.97 0.11 32.14
N LEU A 304 -15.75 -0.94 32.42
CA LEU A 304 -16.08 -1.33 33.79
C LEU A 304 -14.84 -1.76 34.57
N ASN A 305 -13.90 -2.46 33.94
CA ASN A 305 -12.65 -2.86 34.57
C ASN A 305 -11.80 -1.65 34.99
N GLU A 306 -11.79 -0.57 34.19
CA GLU A 306 -11.14 0.69 34.57
C GLU A 306 -11.91 1.48 35.63
N LEU A 307 -13.25 1.50 35.58
CA LEU A 307 -14.07 2.26 36.53
C LEU A 307 -14.31 1.54 37.86
N ASN A 308 -14.13 0.21 37.93
CA ASN A 308 -14.40 -0.57 39.13
C ASN A 308 -13.53 -0.22 40.34
N PRO A 309 -12.23 0.02 40.17
CA PRO A 309 -11.36 0.43 41.27
C PRO A 309 -11.54 1.89 41.70
N LEU A 310 -12.35 2.69 40.99
CA LEU A 310 -12.62 4.10 41.32
C LEU A 310 -13.14 4.26 42.75
N LYS A 311 -12.39 5.01 43.55
CA LYS A 311 -12.72 5.36 44.93
C LYS A 311 -12.70 6.87 45.13
N ILE A 312 -13.58 7.35 46.00
CA ILE A 312 -13.67 8.73 46.46
C ILE A 312 -13.50 8.70 47.98
N ASP A 313 -12.54 9.46 48.51
CA ASP A 313 -12.25 9.48 49.95
C ASP A 313 -12.03 8.06 50.53
N GLY A 314 -11.41 7.18 49.72
CA GLY A 314 -11.17 5.78 50.07
C GLY A 314 -12.37 4.83 49.92
N GLN A 315 -13.58 5.34 49.65
CA GLN A 315 -14.79 4.55 49.49
C GLN A 315 -15.12 4.29 48.01
N PRO A 316 -15.57 3.07 47.65
CA PRO A 316 -15.97 2.76 46.28
C PRO A 316 -17.25 3.50 45.90
N LEU A 317 -17.37 3.86 44.62
CA LEU A 317 -18.59 4.47 44.10
C LEU A 317 -19.74 3.45 44.11
N SER A 318 -20.95 3.87 44.51
CA SER A 318 -22.13 3.01 44.48
C SER A 318 -22.45 2.57 43.05
N THR A 319 -23.08 1.40 42.90
CA THR A 319 -23.45 0.84 41.60
C THR A 319 -24.35 1.79 40.80
N GLU A 320 -25.30 2.46 41.46
CA GLU A 320 -26.21 3.40 40.81
C GLU A 320 -25.50 4.68 40.35
N HIS A 321 -24.61 5.24 41.17
CA HIS A 321 -23.79 6.39 40.76
C HIS A 321 -22.87 6.03 39.59
N LYS A 322 -22.31 4.81 39.56
CA LYS A 322 -21.46 4.34 38.46
C LYS A 322 -22.25 4.16 37.16
N LYS A 323 -23.44 3.54 37.19
CA LYS A 323 -24.32 3.42 36.01
C LYS A 323 -24.66 4.81 35.45
N GLN A 324 -25.01 5.75 36.32
CA GLN A 324 -25.36 7.11 35.90
C GLN A 324 -24.15 7.88 35.36
N LEU A 325 -22.96 7.71 35.95
CA LEU A 325 -21.70 8.25 35.42
C LEU A 325 -21.44 7.74 34.00
N ILE A 326 -21.55 6.41 33.78
CA ILE A 326 -21.36 5.81 32.46
C ILE A 326 -22.37 6.39 31.46
N LYS A 327 -23.64 6.50 31.86
CA LYS A 327 -24.70 7.06 31.03
C LYS A 327 -24.43 8.50 30.63
N ASP A 328 -24.07 9.36 31.57
CA ASP A 328 -23.95 10.81 31.33
C ASP A 328 -22.60 11.20 30.70
N MET A 329 -21.54 10.38 30.89
CA MET A 329 -20.19 10.72 30.41
C MET A 329 -19.73 9.93 29.17
N PHE A 330 -20.23 8.70 28.97
CA PHE A 330 -19.79 7.82 27.88
C PHE A 330 -20.91 7.52 26.87
N ILE A 331 -22.16 7.40 27.32
CA ILE A 331 -23.31 7.09 26.45
C ILE A 331 -23.93 8.37 25.87
N HIS A 332 -24.18 9.36 26.72
CA HIS A 332 -24.80 10.64 26.34
C HIS A 332 -23.94 11.83 26.80
N PRO A 333 -22.71 11.97 26.28
CA PRO A 333 -21.84 13.06 26.68
C PRO A 333 -22.46 14.42 26.31
N VAL A 334 -22.36 15.38 27.24
CA VAL A 334 -22.89 16.75 27.08
C VAL A 334 -22.18 17.51 25.94
N SER A 335 -20.93 17.14 25.63
CA SER A 335 -20.18 17.66 24.48
C SER A 335 -20.31 16.72 23.28
N LYS A 336 -20.57 17.28 22.09
CA LYS A 336 -20.52 16.54 20.81
C LYS A 336 -19.09 16.14 20.41
N GLN A 337 -18.06 16.72 21.03
CA GLN A 337 -16.67 16.28 20.86
C GLN A 337 -16.35 15.17 21.89
N LYS A 338 -15.88 14.03 21.40
CA LYS A 338 -15.40 12.88 22.20
C LYS A 338 -14.06 13.20 22.87
N ASP A 339 -14.08 14.15 23.79
CA ASP A 339 -12.94 14.36 24.66
C ASP A 339 -12.82 13.21 25.63
N LYS A 340 -11.59 12.73 25.86
CA LYS A 340 -11.33 11.69 26.87
C LYS A 340 -11.85 12.11 28.24
N VAL A 341 -12.48 11.16 28.94
CA VAL A 341 -12.96 11.36 30.30
C VAL A 341 -11.75 11.37 31.25
N THR A 342 -11.47 12.53 31.83
CA THR A 342 -10.35 12.72 32.77
C THR A 342 -10.83 12.66 34.22
N LYS A 343 -9.90 12.39 35.13
CA LYS A 343 -10.12 12.45 36.59
C LYS A 343 -10.78 13.77 37.02
N LYS A 344 -10.37 14.88 36.40
CA LYS A 344 -10.95 16.22 36.62
C LYS A 344 -12.41 16.31 36.18
N LYS A 345 -12.75 15.80 34.99
CA LYS A 345 -14.14 15.79 34.49
C LYS A 345 -15.03 14.93 35.39
N ILE A 346 -14.53 13.79 35.86
CA ILE A 346 -15.24 12.92 36.81
C ILE A 346 -15.48 13.68 38.13
N TYR A 347 -14.44 14.32 38.69
CA TYR A 347 -14.57 15.12 39.92
C TYR A 347 -15.62 16.23 39.80
N GLU A 348 -15.55 17.02 38.73
CA GLU A 348 -16.51 18.12 38.49
C GLU A 348 -17.94 17.59 38.32
N TYR A 349 -18.10 16.47 37.61
CA TYR A 349 -19.39 15.82 37.44
C TYR A 349 -19.97 15.35 38.79
N LEU A 350 -19.19 14.65 39.61
CA LEU A 350 -19.60 14.19 40.94
C LEU A 350 -19.99 15.36 41.85
N LYS A 351 -19.25 16.47 41.78
CA LYS A 351 -19.55 17.70 42.52
C LYS A 351 -20.84 18.35 42.06
N SER A 352 -21.11 18.36 40.74
CA SER A 352 -22.32 18.95 40.16
C SER A 352 -23.59 18.20 40.55
N LYS A 353 -23.50 16.86 40.70
CA LYS A 353 -24.62 16.01 41.13
C LYS A 353 -24.81 15.98 42.66
N GLY A 354 -23.89 16.61 43.42
CA GLY A 354 -23.93 16.65 44.88
C GLY A 354 -23.55 15.32 45.56
N TRP A 355 -22.86 14.42 44.85
CA TRP A 355 -22.45 13.11 45.40
C TRP A 355 -21.18 13.16 46.23
N ILE A 356 -20.47 14.29 46.19
CA ILE A 356 -19.28 14.57 46.99
C ILE A 356 -19.41 15.93 47.67
N SER A 357 -18.77 16.08 48.84
CA SER A 357 -18.78 17.35 49.58
C SER A 357 -18.03 18.44 48.81
N LYS A 358 -18.44 19.70 48.98
CA LYS A 358 -17.71 20.85 48.40
C LYS A 358 -16.27 20.98 48.94
N ALA A 359 -15.97 20.36 50.08
CA ALA A 359 -14.65 20.31 50.71
C ALA A 359 -13.77 19.14 50.21
N THR A 360 -14.32 18.18 49.47
CA THR A 360 -13.56 17.03 48.95
C THR A 360 -12.57 17.51 47.88
N ASN A 361 -11.28 17.17 48.03
CA ASN A 361 -10.22 17.52 47.08
C ASN A 361 -10.15 16.49 45.93
N ILE A 362 -9.73 16.90 44.73
CA ILE A 362 -9.54 16.02 43.56
C ILE A 362 -8.55 14.88 43.84
N ASP A 363 -7.60 15.11 44.75
CA ASP A 363 -6.60 14.11 45.17
C ASP A 363 -7.22 12.92 45.90
N SER A 364 -8.47 13.03 46.38
CA SER A 364 -9.16 11.92 47.03
C SER A 364 -9.78 10.92 46.05
N ILE A 365 -9.82 11.24 44.75
CA ILE A 365 -10.14 10.28 43.71
C ILE A 365 -8.93 9.37 43.50
N SER A 366 -9.12 8.07 43.67
CA SER A 366 -8.06 7.06 43.55
C SER A 366 -8.55 5.82 42.79
N GLY A 367 -7.62 4.97 42.37
CA GLY A 367 -7.91 3.74 41.64
C GLY A 367 -8.12 3.91 40.13
N ILE A 368 -8.01 5.12 39.61
CA ILE A 368 -8.00 5.41 38.16
C ILE A 368 -6.78 6.24 37.79
N ASP A 369 -6.31 6.07 36.56
CA ASP A 369 -5.32 6.96 35.94
C ASP A 369 -5.92 8.36 35.71
N ASP A 370 -5.09 9.34 35.36
CA ASP A 370 -5.53 10.72 35.07
C ASP A 370 -6.59 10.81 33.95
N LYS A 371 -6.62 9.82 33.05
CA LYS A 371 -7.58 9.65 31.97
C LYS A 371 -8.03 8.21 31.87
N ILE A 372 -9.33 8.01 31.68
CA ILE A 372 -9.88 6.70 31.29
C ILE A 372 -9.44 6.43 29.85
N LYS A 373 -8.84 5.27 29.63
CA LYS A 373 -8.30 4.84 28.32
C LYS A 373 -9.39 4.19 27.49
N SER A 374 -10.25 3.40 28.14
CA SER A 374 -11.40 2.73 27.54
C SER A 374 -12.55 3.69 27.23
N ASP A 375 -13.29 3.38 26.18
CA ASP A 375 -14.44 4.17 25.73
C ASP A 375 -15.46 3.25 25.05
N LEU A 376 -16.73 3.64 25.05
CA LEU A 376 -17.83 2.91 24.39
C LEU A 376 -17.89 3.26 22.90
N ARG A 377 -16.75 3.14 22.20
CA ARG A 377 -16.60 3.55 20.80
C ARG A 377 -17.63 2.89 19.89
N SER A 378 -17.91 1.61 20.15
CA SER A 378 -18.85 0.78 19.39
C SER A 378 -20.32 1.13 19.63
N ALA A 379 -20.65 1.82 20.73
CA ALA A 379 -22.03 2.19 21.06
C ALA A 379 -22.51 3.44 20.31
N PHE A 380 -21.58 4.32 19.89
CA PHE A 380 -21.91 5.62 19.29
C PHE A 380 -21.14 5.97 18.01
N GLY A 381 -20.20 5.12 17.57
CA GLY A 381 -19.25 5.44 16.49
C GLY A 381 -19.31 4.58 15.22
N SER A 382 -20.02 3.45 15.22
CA SER A 382 -20.10 2.55 14.04
C SER A 382 -21.53 2.37 13.49
N ALA A 383 -22.53 3.02 14.10
CA ALA A 383 -23.92 2.97 13.68
C ALA A 383 -24.41 4.28 13.00
N GLN A 384 -23.50 5.12 12.51
CA GLN A 384 -23.81 5.89 11.29
C GLN A 384 -23.57 4.95 10.12
N PRO A 385 -24.39 4.97 9.06
CA PRO A 385 -24.40 3.91 8.07
C PRO A 385 -23.06 3.84 7.33
N SER A 386 -22.16 2.99 7.82
CA SER A 386 -21.42 2.07 6.95
C SER A 386 -22.33 0.91 6.52
N ALA A 387 -23.61 1.22 6.22
CA ALA A 387 -24.44 0.45 5.31
C ALA A 387 -23.93 0.58 3.84
N GLY A 388 -22.66 0.94 3.66
CA GLY A 388 -21.84 0.52 2.55
C GLY A 388 -20.55 -0.07 3.12
N LEU A 389 -20.51 -1.40 3.28
CA LEU A 389 -19.31 -2.29 3.29
C LEU A 389 -19.50 -3.63 4.02
N TRP A 390 -20.74 -4.03 4.35
CA TRP A 390 -21.13 -5.45 4.23
C TRP A 390 -21.45 -5.79 2.76
N ALA A 391 -20.52 -5.41 1.88
CA ALA A 391 -20.56 -5.63 0.46
C ALA A 391 -19.23 -6.29 0.05
N ILE A 392 -19.08 -7.57 0.41
CA ILE A 392 -18.26 -8.51 -0.38
C ILE A 392 -18.94 -8.77 -1.75
N SER A 393 -20.12 -8.20 -2.00
CA SER A 393 -20.75 -8.12 -3.32
C SER A 393 -20.57 -6.74 -3.95
N ARG A 394 -19.90 -6.71 -5.11
CA ARG A 394 -19.66 -5.58 -6.05
C ARG A 394 -18.41 -4.72 -5.83
N CYS A 395 -17.26 -5.34 -5.99
CA CYS A 395 -16.16 -4.73 -6.75
C CYS A 395 -15.86 -5.58 -7.99
N SER A 396 -16.86 -5.68 -8.87
CA SER A 396 -16.60 -5.75 -10.31
C SER A 396 -17.11 -4.43 -10.87
N THR A 397 -16.33 -3.80 -11.77
CA THR A 397 -16.62 -2.52 -12.44
C THR A 397 -16.45 -1.23 -11.61
N ALA A 398 -15.23 -0.96 -11.13
CA ALA A 398 -14.71 0.41 -11.11
C ALA A 398 -13.77 0.58 -12.30
N SER A 399 -14.37 0.75 -13.48
CA SER A 399 -13.68 1.31 -14.64
C SER A 399 -13.37 2.76 -14.30
N PHE A 400 -12.11 3.06 -14.01
CA PHE A 400 -11.61 4.43 -14.06
C PHE A 400 -11.78 4.90 -15.51
N ARG A 401 -12.87 5.64 -15.77
CA ARG A 401 -13.05 6.38 -17.03
C ARG A 401 -12.03 7.51 -17.07
N ALA A 402 -10.88 7.22 -17.65
CA ALA A 402 -9.87 8.20 -18.02
C ALA A 402 -10.27 9.07 -19.24
N GLU A 403 -11.56 9.27 -19.50
CA GLU A 403 -12.07 10.01 -20.67
C GLU A 403 -12.63 11.40 -20.34
N GLU A 404 -12.59 11.86 -19.09
CA GLU A 404 -13.11 13.20 -18.70
C GLU A 404 -12.03 14.19 -18.25
N MET A 405 -10.76 13.99 -18.64
CA MET A 405 -9.70 15.01 -18.45
C MET A 405 -8.84 15.18 -19.71
N ILE A 406 -9.49 15.55 -20.82
CA ILE A 406 -8.88 16.23 -21.96
C ILE A 406 -9.67 17.51 -22.22
#